data_AF-A0A6C0JQT8-F1
#
_entry.id   AF-A0A6C0JQT8-F1
#
_cell.length_a   1.000
_cell.length_b   1.000
_cell.length_c   1.000
_cell.angle_alpha   90.00
_cell.angle_beta   90.00
_cell.angle_gamma   90.00
#
_symmetry.space_group_name_H-M   'P 1'
#
loop_
_entity.id
_entity.type
_entity.pdbx_description
1 polymer ?
#
loop_
_entity_poly.entity_id
_entity_poly.type
_entity_poly.pdbx_seq_one_letter_code
_entity_poly.pdbx_strand_id
1 'polypeptide(L)'
;MIQTIVDILNNSIIVALMTLPMFTSSKRGLWITLIFAPFVLLVKYILYSRGYLKVFPKFLDIGAIIMTVILLILEYKIDKKDRKIYEKYQDLIKYAGLLIIVIISLIAKNPITSQYRKENVPKSQWDNEQFKKDNVDATKIWVLLIILMGVLSQIPELIGNGKNQLYKLIFSILLPLTIFVIMREYNQKVLPTNYGEAVERSVSELTKNVKQVKETVQKGQVKESLKSDVVQLKKEI
;
A
#
# COMPACT_ATOMS: atom_id res chain seq x y z
N MET A 1 11.33 18.35 -13.95
CA MET A 1 10.94 17.38 -15.00
C MET A 1 11.24 15.94 -14.58
N ILE A 2 12.50 15.58 -14.26
CA ILE A 2 12.85 14.21 -13.82
C ILE A 2 12.11 13.80 -12.54
N GLN A 3 12.04 14.67 -11.52
CA GLN A 3 11.31 14.37 -10.28
C GLN A 3 9.81 14.13 -10.52
N THR A 4 9.17 14.94 -11.37
CA THR A 4 7.77 14.75 -11.78
C THR A 4 7.55 13.40 -12.46
N ILE A 5 8.48 12.99 -13.33
CA ILE A 5 8.44 11.68 -13.98
C ILE A 5 8.63 10.56 -12.96
N VAL A 6 9.54 10.72 -12.00
CA VAL A 6 9.72 9.77 -10.88
C VAL A 6 8.47 9.68 -10.02
N ASP A 7 7.84 10.80 -9.67
CA ASP A 7 6.63 10.80 -8.86
C ASP A 7 5.44 10.19 -9.60
N ILE A 8 5.35 10.38 -10.93
CA ILE A 8 4.37 9.71 -11.79
C ILE A 8 4.65 8.20 -11.86
N LEU A 9 5.92 7.80 -12.01
CA LEU A 9 6.33 6.40 -12.10
C LEU A 9 6.26 5.64 -10.77
N ASN A 10 6.43 6.36 -9.66
CA ASN A 10 6.40 5.83 -8.29
C ASN A 10 4.96 5.84 -7.73
N ASN A 11 4.12 6.78 -8.17
CA ASN A 11 2.70 6.78 -7.85
C ASN A 11 1.99 5.61 -8.53
N SER A 12 1.02 5.08 -7.79
CA SER A 12 0.14 3.96 -8.10
C SER A 12 -0.59 4.04 -9.44
N ILE A 13 -0.51 5.18 -10.16
CA ILE A 13 -1.00 5.35 -11.53
C ILE A 13 -0.35 4.34 -12.46
N ILE A 14 0.94 4.02 -12.33
CA ILE A 14 1.55 2.99 -13.19
C ILE A 14 1.11 1.58 -12.82
N VAL A 15 0.88 1.29 -11.55
CA VAL A 15 0.25 0.02 -11.16
C VAL A 15 -1.18 -0.04 -11.71
N ALA A 16 -1.91 1.07 -11.70
CA ALA A 16 -3.24 1.20 -12.31
C ALA A 16 -3.21 1.08 -13.85
N LEU A 17 -2.18 1.62 -14.51
CA LEU A 17 -1.94 1.48 -15.95
C LEU A 17 -1.43 0.06 -16.30
N MET A 18 -0.70 -0.61 -15.41
CA MET A 18 -0.35 -2.03 -15.52
C MET A 18 -1.58 -2.92 -15.34
N THR A 19 -2.61 -2.45 -14.64
CA THR A 19 -3.92 -3.12 -14.57
C THR A 19 -4.87 -2.74 -15.70
N LEU A 20 -4.60 -1.71 -16.53
CA LEU A 20 -5.47 -1.42 -17.69
C LEU A 20 -5.70 -2.63 -18.59
N PRO A 21 -4.69 -3.48 -18.84
CA PRO A 21 -4.92 -4.72 -19.55
C PRO A 21 -5.56 -5.84 -18.72
N MET A 22 -5.44 -5.83 -17.38
CA MET A 22 -6.36 -6.61 -16.53
C MET A 22 -7.81 -6.20 -16.81
N PHE A 23 -8.11 -4.97 -17.24
CA PHE A 23 -9.46 -4.56 -17.62
C PHE A 23 -9.82 -4.84 -19.09
N THR A 24 -8.92 -5.43 -19.88
CA THR A 24 -9.23 -5.86 -21.24
C THR A 24 -9.29 -7.38 -21.31
N SER A 25 -10.44 -7.92 -21.72
CA SER A 25 -10.65 -9.35 -21.93
C SER A 25 -10.12 -9.85 -23.29
N SER A 26 -9.51 -8.95 -24.07
CA SER A 26 -9.09 -9.30 -25.43
C SER A 26 -7.69 -9.92 -25.44
N LYS A 27 -7.50 -10.94 -26.27
CA LYS A 27 -6.17 -11.53 -26.56
C LYS A 27 -5.13 -10.44 -26.87
N ARG A 28 -5.52 -9.44 -27.66
CA ARG A 28 -4.66 -8.31 -28.03
C ARG A 28 -4.20 -7.52 -26.81
N GLY A 29 -5.12 -7.22 -25.89
CA GLY A 29 -4.80 -6.52 -24.65
C GLY A 29 -3.82 -7.29 -23.76
N LEU A 30 -4.03 -8.60 -23.58
CA LEU A 30 -3.11 -9.43 -22.80
C LEU A 30 -1.70 -9.50 -23.42
N TRP A 31 -1.60 -9.59 -24.76
CA TRP A 31 -0.30 -9.51 -25.46
C TRP A 31 0.38 -8.16 -25.30
N ILE A 32 -0.36 -7.06 -25.44
CA ILE A 32 0.17 -5.71 -25.21
C ILE A 32 0.74 -5.62 -23.80
N THR A 33 0.05 -6.20 -22.81
CA THR A 33 0.55 -6.28 -21.42
C THR A 33 1.88 -7.00 -21.31
N LEU A 34 2.00 -8.18 -21.93
CA LEU A 34 3.22 -8.98 -21.82
C LEU A 34 4.41 -8.33 -22.49
N ILE A 35 4.19 -7.52 -23.52
CA ILE A 35 5.26 -6.75 -24.16
C ILE A 35 5.60 -5.51 -23.34
N PHE A 36 4.58 -4.83 -22.80
CA PHE A 36 4.76 -3.58 -22.06
C PHE A 36 5.28 -3.79 -20.64
N ALA A 37 4.93 -4.90 -19.97
CA ALA A 37 5.34 -5.17 -18.59
C ALA A 37 6.87 -5.29 -18.42
N PRO A 38 7.62 -6.03 -19.26
CA PRO A 38 9.08 -6.04 -19.23
C PRO A 38 9.69 -4.66 -19.43
N PHE A 39 9.12 -3.85 -20.34
CA PHE A 39 9.58 -2.47 -20.55
C PHE A 39 9.42 -1.63 -19.28
N VAL A 40 8.26 -1.71 -18.62
CA VAL A 40 8.06 -0.94 -17.37
C VAL A 40 8.93 -1.47 -16.23
N LEU A 41 9.13 -2.79 -16.12
CA LEU A 41 10.10 -3.35 -15.18
C LEU A 41 11.52 -2.86 -15.44
N LEU A 42 11.93 -2.79 -16.71
CA LEU A 42 13.23 -2.28 -17.11
C LEU A 42 13.37 -0.80 -16.69
N VAL A 43 12.36 0.02 -16.96
CA VAL A 43 12.36 1.44 -16.53
C VAL A 43 12.46 1.54 -15.01
N LYS A 44 11.67 0.76 -14.25
CA LYS A 44 11.75 0.74 -12.78
C LYS A 44 13.11 0.26 -12.28
N TYR A 45 13.70 -0.76 -12.92
CA TYR A 45 15.05 -1.22 -12.59
C TYR A 45 16.11 -0.15 -12.86
N ILE A 46 16.00 0.60 -13.96
CA ILE A 46 16.88 1.74 -14.24
C ILE A 46 16.72 2.81 -13.16
N LEU A 47 15.48 3.14 -12.76
CA LEU A 47 15.25 4.10 -11.69
C LEU A 47 15.78 3.64 -10.34
N TYR A 48 15.65 2.36 -10.02
CA TYR A 48 16.20 1.75 -8.81
C TYR A 48 17.73 1.79 -8.81
N SER A 49 18.38 1.38 -9.90
CA SER A 49 19.86 1.39 -10.01
C SER A 49 20.45 2.80 -9.96
N ARG A 50 19.67 3.83 -10.34
CA ARG A 50 20.03 5.25 -10.22
C ARG A 50 19.69 5.84 -8.83
N GLY A 51 19.13 5.05 -7.92
CA GLY A 51 18.79 5.50 -6.56
C GLY A 51 17.51 6.32 -6.44
N TYR A 52 16.72 6.46 -7.51
CA TYR A 52 15.43 7.17 -7.49
C TYR A 52 14.32 6.37 -6.80
N LEU A 53 14.39 5.03 -6.87
CA LEU A 53 13.50 4.14 -6.12
C LEU A 53 14.25 3.49 -4.98
N LYS A 54 13.61 3.41 -3.81
CA LYS A 54 14.20 2.75 -2.64
C LYS A 54 13.89 1.25 -2.62
N VAL A 55 12.79 0.82 -3.24
CA VAL A 55 12.33 -0.58 -3.23
C VAL A 55 11.97 -1.06 -4.63
N PHE A 56 12.64 -2.11 -5.08
CA PHE A 56 12.35 -2.83 -6.32
C PHE A 56 12.85 -4.28 -6.24
N PRO A 57 12.15 -5.26 -6.83
CA PRO A 57 10.77 -5.20 -7.37
C PRO A 57 9.71 -5.18 -6.24
N LYS A 58 8.54 -4.59 -6.52
CA LYS A 58 7.40 -4.62 -5.59
C LYS A 58 6.58 -5.90 -5.80
N PHE A 59 5.93 -6.43 -4.77
CA PHE A 59 5.11 -7.65 -4.85
C PHE A 59 3.96 -7.52 -5.84
N LEU A 60 3.33 -6.35 -5.92
CA LEU A 60 2.29 -6.10 -6.93
C LEU A 60 2.84 -6.15 -8.35
N ASP A 61 4.10 -5.74 -8.58
CA ASP A 61 4.70 -5.77 -9.91
C ASP A 61 4.88 -7.22 -10.38
N ILE A 62 5.43 -8.07 -9.50
CA ILE A 62 5.61 -9.51 -9.76
C ILE A 62 4.25 -10.19 -9.91
N GLY A 63 3.33 -9.92 -8.98
CA GLY A 63 1.99 -10.51 -8.96
C GLY A 63 1.18 -10.16 -10.19
N ALA A 64 1.24 -8.91 -10.66
CA ALA A 64 0.56 -8.48 -11.88
C ALA A 64 1.06 -9.23 -13.11
N ILE A 65 2.37 -9.47 -13.22
CA ILE A 65 2.95 -10.23 -14.33
C ILE A 65 2.49 -11.69 -14.29
N ILE A 66 2.60 -12.33 -13.12
CA ILE A 66 2.15 -13.72 -12.94
C ILE A 66 0.67 -13.85 -13.30
N MET A 67 -0.18 -12.95 -12.79
CA MET A 67 -1.61 -12.96 -13.10
C MET A 67 -1.89 -12.73 -14.59
N THR A 68 -1.15 -11.83 -15.24
CA THR A 68 -1.28 -11.60 -16.68
C THR A 68 -0.94 -12.87 -17.47
N VAL A 69 0.14 -13.56 -17.12
CA VAL A 69 0.54 -14.82 -17.75
C VAL A 69 -0.54 -15.89 -17.56
N ILE A 70 -1.07 -16.03 -16.34
CA ILE A 70 -2.16 -16.98 -16.04
C ILE A 70 -3.40 -16.67 -16.89
N LEU A 71 -3.85 -15.41 -16.91
CA LEU A 71 -5.01 -14.98 -17.69
C LEU A 71 -4.81 -15.19 -19.20
N LEU A 72 -3.60 -14.98 -19.70
CA LEU A 72 -3.27 -15.27 -21.10
C LEU A 72 -3.39 -16.77 -21.39
N ILE A 73 -2.81 -17.61 -20.54
CA ILE A 73 -2.92 -19.07 -20.70
C ILE A 73 -4.39 -19.51 -20.68
N LEU A 74 -5.20 -18.95 -19.76
CA LEU A 74 -6.64 -19.22 -19.69
C LEU A 74 -7.34 -18.80 -20.99
N GLU A 75 -7.11 -17.58 -21.49
CA GLU A 75 -7.73 -17.09 -22.73
C GLU A 75 -7.37 -17.95 -23.97
N TYR A 76 -6.19 -18.57 -23.98
CA TYR A 76 -5.79 -19.49 -25.04
C TYR A 76 -6.37 -20.90 -24.90
N LYS A 77 -6.55 -21.39 -23.67
CA LYS A 77 -7.03 -22.76 -23.40
C LYS A 77 -8.55 -22.88 -23.32
N ILE A 78 -9.26 -21.78 -23.10
CA ILE A 78 -10.72 -21.81 -22.93
C ILE A 78 -11.42 -22.01 -24.28
N ASP A 79 -12.18 -23.10 -24.35
CA ASP A 79 -13.01 -23.45 -25.50
C ASP A 79 -14.12 -22.41 -25.75
N LYS A 80 -14.62 -22.35 -26.99
CA LYS A 80 -15.74 -21.46 -27.36
C LYS A 80 -16.99 -21.65 -26.49
N LYS A 81 -17.23 -22.87 -26.01
CA LYS A 81 -18.38 -23.22 -25.16
C LYS A 81 -18.26 -22.60 -23.74
N ASP A 82 -17.04 -22.54 -23.21
CA ASP A 82 -16.77 -22.07 -21.84
C ASP A 82 -16.43 -20.57 -21.80
N ARG A 83 -16.19 -19.95 -22.97
CA ARG A 83 -15.90 -18.52 -23.11
C ARG A 83 -16.93 -17.62 -22.44
N LYS A 84 -18.23 -17.95 -22.51
CA LYS A 84 -19.27 -17.16 -21.83
C LYS A 84 -19.14 -17.18 -20.31
N ILE A 85 -18.77 -18.33 -19.74
CA ILE A 85 -18.56 -18.48 -18.29
C ILE A 85 -17.31 -17.70 -17.89
N TYR A 86 -16.24 -17.80 -18.68
CA TYR A 86 -15.02 -17.05 -18.44
C TYR A 86 -15.23 -15.53 -18.49
N GLU A 87 -15.88 -15.02 -19.53
CA GLU A 87 -16.17 -13.59 -19.68
C GLU A 87 -17.05 -13.04 -18.54
N LYS A 88 -17.87 -13.90 -17.94
CA LYS A 88 -18.69 -13.57 -16.77
C LYS A 88 -17.86 -13.45 -15.49
N TYR A 89 -16.94 -14.39 -15.24
CA TYR A 89 -16.19 -14.48 -13.98
C TYR A 89 -14.77 -13.91 -14.04
N GLN A 90 -14.30 -13.45 -15.20
CA GLN A 90 -12.92 -12.96 -15.37
C GLN A 90 -12.52 -11.87 -14.37
N ASP A 91 -13.43 -10.95 -14.03
CA ASP A 91 -13.11 -9.84 -13.12
C ASP A 91 -12.99 -10.36 -11.70
N LEU A 92 -13.86 -11.28 -11.30
CA LEU A 92 -13.76 -12.01 -10.04
C LEU A 92 -12.44 -12.79 -9.96
N ILE A 93 -12.01 -13.45 -11.05
CA ILE A 93 -10.72 -14.18 -11.10
C ILE A 93 -9.55 -13.22 -10.88
N LYS A 94 -9.57 -12.02 -11.49
CA LYS A 94 -8.53 -11.01 -11.32
C LYS A 94 -8.44 -10.54 -9.87
N TYR A 95 -9.57 -10.20 -9.26
CA TYR A 95 -9.61 -9.78 -7.86
C TYR A 95 -9.23 -10.90 -6.90
N ALA A 96 -9.62 -12.15 -7.18
CA ALA A 96 -9.20 -13.31 -6.41
C ALA A 96 -7.67 -13.52 -6.48
N GLY A 97 -7.07 -13.40 -7.66
CA GLY A 97 -5.63 -13.45 -7.83
C GLY A 97 -4.89 -12.36 -7.07
N LEU A 98 -5.39 -11.12 -7.16
CA LEU A 98 -4.84 -9.99 -6.39
C LEU A 98 -4.96 -10.23 -4.88
N LEU A 99 -6.11 -10.75 -4.42
CA LEU A 99 -6.34 -11.10 -3.03
C LEU A 99 -5.33 -12.14 -2.53
N ILE A 100 -5.07 -13.18 -3.32
CA ILE A 100 -4.06 -14.21 -3.00
C ILE A 100 -2.68 -13.55 -2.82
N ILE A 101 -2.27 -12.68 -3.74
CA ILE A 101 -0.97 -11.96 -3.64
C ILE A 101 -0.88 -11.16 -2.35
N VAL A 102 -1.95 -10.44 -1.99
CA VAL A 102 -1.99 -9.63 -0.77
C VAL A 102 -1.95 -10.50 0.49
N ILE A 103 -2.71 -11.61 0.52
CA ILE A 103 -2.70 -12.56 1.64
C ILE A 103 -1.31 -13.20 1.80
N ILE A 104 -0.67 -13.62 0.70
CA ILE A 104 0.70 -14.16 0.72
C ILE A 104 1.66 -13.13 1.32
N SER A 105 1.52 -11.84 0.98
CA SER A 105 2.37 -10.79 1.55
C SER A 105 2.22 -10.64 3.08
N LEU A 106 1.00 -10.85 3.60
CA LEU A 106 0.74 -10.86 5.04
C LEU A 106 1.35 -12.08 5.72
N ILE A 107 1.19 -13.26 5.13
CA ILE A 107 1.75 -14.53 5.65
C ILE A 107 3.29 -14.45 5.67
N ALA A 108 3.89 -13.88 4.63
CA ALA A 108 5.32 -13.66 4.52
C ALA A 108 5.86 -12.57 5.46
N LYS A 109 5.01 -11.98 6.33
CA LYS A 109 5.34 -10.87 7.23
C LYS A 109 5.97 -9.67 6.52
N ASN A 110 5.64 -9.49 5.24
CA ASN A 110 6.13 -8.40 4.42
C ASN A 110 4.94 -7.74 3.71
N PRO A 111 4.13 -6.96 4.46
CA PRO A 111 2.87 -6.44 3.96
C PRO A 111 3.09 -5.58 2.73
N ILE A 112 2.21 -5.70 1.74
CA ILE A 112 2.36 -5.04 0.45
C ILE A 112 2.48 -3.51 0.56
N THR A 113 1.78 -2.92 1.53
CA THR A 113 1.81 -1.48 1.81
C THR A 113 3.17 -1.00 2.29
N SER A 114 3.96 -1.86 2.93
CA SER A 114 5.29 -1.50 3.42
C SER A 114 6.22 -1.09 2.29
N GLN A 115 6.15 -1.75 1.13
CA GLN A 115 6.98 -1.45 -0.03
C GLN A 115 6.66 -0.09 -0.65
N TYR A 116 5.40 0.35 -0.56
CA TYR A 116 4.99 1.70 -0.98
C TYR A 116 5.36 2.75 0.06
N ARG A 117 5.22 2.44 1.35
CA ARG A 117 5.56 3.38 2.42
C ARG A 117 7.06 3.62 2.54
N LYS A 118 7.89 2.60 2.30
CA LYS A 118 9.36 2.68 2.30
C LYS A 118 9.92 3.72 1.33
N GLU A 119 9.20 4.04 0.25
CA GLU A 119 9.60 5.10 -0.68
C GLU A 119 9.60 6.48 -0.01
N ASN A 120 8.63 6.73 0.88
CA ASN A 120 8.43 8.03 1.52
C ASN A 120 9.01 8.11 2.94
N VAL A 121 9.45 6.99 3.51
CA VAL A 121 9.95 6.91 4.90
C VAL A 121 11.47 6.69 4.93
N PRO A 122 12.22 7.34 5.85
CA PRO A 122 13.65 7.09 6.03
C PRO A 122 13.96 5.62 6.33
N LYS A 123 15.09 5.12 5.80
CA LYS A 123 15.51 3.71 5.98
C LYS A 123 15.63 3.29 7.45
N SER A 124 16.03 4.22 8.33
CA SER A 124 16.14 3.98 9.78
C SER A 124 14.82 3.59 10.45
N GLN A 125 13.67 3.95 9.85
CA GLN A 125 12.35 3.66 10.41
C GLN A 125 11.70 2.40 9.81
N TRP A 126 12.34 1.75 8.84
CA TRP A 126 11.76 0.59 8.16
C TRP A 126 11.58 -0.62 9.08
N ASP A 127 12.43 -0.76 10.10
CA ASP A 127 12.40 -1.88 11.03
C ASP A 127 11.63 -1.63 12.32
N ASN A 128 11.14 -0.40 12.52
CA ASN A 128 10.32 -0.02 13.66
C ASN A 128 9.07 -0.92 13.76
N GLU A 129 8.78 -1.44 14.95
CA GLU A 129 7.62 -2.29 15.21
C GLU A 129 6.29 -1.60 14.87
N GLN A 130 6.18 -0.31 15.15
CA GLN A 130 5.01 0.49 14.79
C GLN A 130 4.86 0.60 13.28
N PHE A 131 5.95 0.83 12.54
CA PHE A 131 5.93 0.83 11.07
C PHE A 131 5.45 -0.52 10.52
N LYS A 132 5.93 -1.63 11.09
CA LYS A 132 5.50 -2.98 10.69
C LYS A 132 3.99 -3.18 10.97
N LYS A 133 3.53 -2.85 12.18
CA LYS A 133 2.13 -2.96 12.60
C LYS A 133 1.19 -2.15 11.70
N ASP A 134 1.53 -0.89 11.43
CA ASP A 134 0.68 0.00 10.64
C ASP A 134 0.58 -0.45 9.17
N ASN A 135 1.62 -1.07 8.63
CA ASN A 135 1.57 -1.65 7.29
C ASN A 135 0.77 -2.96 7.26
N VAL A 136 0.83 -3.77 8.32
CA VAL A 136 -0.05 -4.95 8.46
C VAL A 136 -1.51 -4.51 8.47
N ASP A 137 -1.87 -3.53 9.29
CA ASP A 137 -3.25 -3.07 9.42
C ASP A 137 -3.75 -2.39 8.14
N ALA A 138 -2.92 -1.54 7.50
CA ALA A 138 -3.25 -0.99 6.19
C ALA A 138 -3.45 -2.09 5.14
N THR A 139 -2.65 -3.15 5.16
CA THR A 139 -2.78 -4.28 4.21
C THR A 139 -4.06 -5.10 4.48
N LYS A 140 -4.50 -5.24 5.74
CA LYS A 140 -5.80 -5.86 6.05
C LYS A 140 -6.97 -5.06 5.49
N ILE A 141 -6.89 -3.73 5.53
CA ILE A 141 -7.92 -2.88 4.89
C ILE A 141 -7.92 -3.12 3.38
N TRP A 142 -6.75 -3.24 2.74
CA TRP A 142 -6.66 -3.62 1.33
C TRP A 142 -7.32 -4.97 1.02
N VAL A 143 -7.15 -5.98 1.89
CA VAL A 143 -7.84 -7.28 1.76
C VAL A 143 -9.36 -7.08 1.70
N LEU A 144 -9.93 -6.30 2.64
CA LEU A 144 -11.36 -6.02 2.67
C LEU A 144 -11.82 -5.28 1.41
N LEU A 145 -11.06 -4.28 0.97
CA LEU A 145 -11.38 -3.53 -0.24
C LEU A 145 -11.32 -4.40 -1.51
N ILE A 146 -10.35 -5.30 -1.63
CA ILE A 146 -10.25 -6.21 -2.77
C ILE A 146 -11.43 -7.17 -2.81
N ILE A 147 -11.85 -7.70 -1.66
CA ILE A 147 -13.06 -8.53 -1.56
C ILE A 147 -14.28 -7.71 -2.02
N LEU A 148 -14.42 -6.48 -1.53
CA LEU A 148 -15.51 -5.59 -1.91
C LEU A 148 -15.50 -5.31 -3.43
N MET A 149 -14.34 -4.97 -4.02
CA MET A 149 -14.21 -4.76 -5.47
C MET A 149 -14.57 -6.02 -6.27
N GLY A 150 -14.15 -7.19 -5.80
CA GLY A 150 -14.52 -8.48 -6.38
C GLY A 150 -16.04 -8.69 -6.40
N VAL A 151 -16.72 -8.45 -5.28
CA VAL A 151 -18.19 -8.55 -5.19
C VAL A 151 -18.88 -7.52 -6.08
N LEU A 152 -18.44 -6.27 -6.03
CA LEU A 152 -19.05 -5.17 -6.80
C LEU A 152 -18.90 -5.39 -8.31
N SER A 153 -17.81 -6.02 -8.77
CA SER A 153 -17.62 -6.38 -10.18
C SER A 153 -18.69 -7.33 -10.73
N GLN A 154 -19.36 -8.09 -9.84
CA GLN A 154 -20.40 -9.06 -10.23
C GLN A 154 -21.81 -8.46 -10.24
N ILE A 155 -22.00 -7.25 -9.70
CA ILE A 155 -23.32 -6.59 -9.67
C ILE A 155 -23.96 -6.47 -11.05
N PRO A 156 -23.26 -6.05 -12.13
CA PRO A 156 -23.87 -5.95 -13.45
C PRO A 156 -24.50 -7.27 -13.90
N GLU A 157 -23.85 -8.41 -13.64
CA GLU A 157 -24.38 -9.74 -13.97
C GLU A 157 -25.59 -10.10 -13.11
N LEU A 158 -25.57 -9.77 -11.81
CA LEU A 158 -26.66 -10.05 -10.87
C LEU A 158 -27.95 -9.28 -11.18
N ILE A 159 -27.84 -8.05 -11.68
CA ILE A 159 -28.99 -7.20 -12.02
C ILE A 159 -29.47 -7.36 -13.47
N GLY A 160 -28.95 -8.36 -14.20
CA GLY A 160 -29.29 -8.61 -15.60
C GLY A 160 -28.68 -7.64 -16.62
N ASN A 161 -27.80 -6.74 -16.19
CA ASN A 161 -27.12 -5.75 -17.03
C ASN A 161 -25.69 -6.16 -17.43
N GLY A 162 -25.35 -7.46 -17.36
CA GLY A 162 -24.04 -8.00 -17.69
C GLY A 162 -23.59 -7.81 -19.14
N LYS A 163 -24.44 -7.32 -20.05
CA LYS A 163 -24.04 -6.92 -21.41
C LYS A 163 -23.84 -5.41 -21.56
N ASN A 164 -24.30 -4.62 -20.60
CA ASN A 164 -24.23 -3.17 -20.68
C ASN A 164 -22.81 -2.69 -20.33
N GLN A 165 -22.13 -2.13 -21.33
CA GLN A 165 -20.76 -1.66 -21.19
C GLN A 165 -20.61 -0.54 -20.15
N LEU A 166 -21.63 0.31 -19.98
CA LEU A 166 -21.61 1.38 -18.99
C LEU A 166 -21.58 0.83 -17.57
N TYR A 167 -22.41 -0.19 -17.26
CA TYR A 167 -22.40 -0.82 -15.94
C TYR A 167 -21.08 -1.55 -15.69
N LYS A 168 -20.51 -2.24 -16.70
CA LYS A 168 -19.19 -2.83 -16.56
C LYS A 168 -18.11 -1.79 -16.27
N LEU A 169 -18.12 -0.67 -16.99
CA LEU A 169 -17.18 0.43 -16.79
C LEU A 169 -17.30 1.02 -15.38
N ILE A 170 -18.52 1.30 -14.92
CA ILE A 170 -18.77 1.89 -13.61
C ILE A 170 -18.31 0.94 -12.50
N PHE A 171 -18.83 -0.29 -12.47
CA PHE A 171 -18.60 -1.21 -11.36
C PHE A 171 -17.22 -1.87 -11.39
N SER A 172 -16.60 -2.03 -12.56
CA SER A 172 -15.32 -2.73 -12.69
C SER A 172 -14.13 -1.79 -12.74
N ILE A 173 -14.31 -0.52 -13.12
CA ILE A 173 -13.20 0.45 -13.27
C ILE A 173 -13.42 1.69 -12.40
N LEU A 174 -14.48 2.47 -12.66
CA LEU A 174 -14.66 3.77 -12.02
C LEU A 174 -14.82 3.65 -10.50
N LEU A 175 -15.62 2.69 -10.05
CA LEU A 175 -15.91 2.51 -8.64
C LEU A 175 -14.67 1.99 -7.87
N PRO A 176 -13.95 0.94 -8.32
CA PRO A 176 -12.65 0.56 -7.76
C PRO A 176 -11.64 1.71 -7.72
N LEU A 177 -11.59 2.54 -8.77
CA LEU A 177 -10.68 3.68 -8.83
C LEU A 177 -11.07 4.76 -7.80
N THR A 178 -12.36 5.03 -7.62
CA THR A 178 -12.84 5.94 -6.57
C THR A 178 -12.52 5.42 -5.17
N ILE A 179 -12.75 4.12 -4.90
CA ILE A 179 -12.36 3.46 -3.64
C ILE A 179 -10.85 3.62 -3.42
N PHE A 180 -10.05 3.38 -4.46
CA PHE A 180 -8.60 3.52 -4.41
C PHE A 180 -8.17 4.95 -4.04
N VAL A 181 -8.78 5.96 -4.67
CA VAL A 181 -8.48 7.38 -4.39
C VAL A 181 -8.86 7.76 -2.96
N ILE A 182 -10.07 7.39 -2.51
CA ILE A 182 -10.52 7.65 -1.14
C ILE A 182 -9.59 6.98 -0.14
N MET A 183 -9.20 5.73 -0.39
CA MET A 183 -8.30 4.99 0.50
C MET A 183 -6.89 5.58 0.53
N ARG A 184 -6.40 6.08 -0.61
CA ARG A 184 -5.12 6.80 -0.65
C ARG A 184 -5.16 8.03 0.24
N GLU A 185 -6.21 8.84 0.12
CA GLU A 185 -6.37 10.02 0.97
C GLU A 185 -6.51 9.66 2.44
N TYR A 186 -7.29 8.61 2.76
CA TYR A 186 -7.43 8.10 4.11
C TYR A 186 -6.08 7.67 4.68
N ASN A 187 -5.29 6.90 3.92
CA ASN A 187 -3.96 6.47 4.34
C ASN A 187 -3.02 7.66 4.55
N GLN A 188 -3.10 8.71 3.73
CA GLN A 188 -2.26 9.90 3.90
C GLN A 188 -2.67 10.74 5.13
N LYS A 189 -3.97 10.80 5.45
CA LYS A 189 -4.50 11.57 6.58
C LYS A 189 -4.33 10.85 7.92
N VAL A 190 -4.53 9.53 7.95
CA VAL A 190 -4.62 8.74 9.18
C VAL A 190 -3.29 8.12 9.57
N LEU A 191 -2.44 7.75 8.61
CA LEU A 191 -1.12 7.21 8.92
C LEU A 191 -0.13 8.38 8.87
N PRO A 192 0.36 8.88 10.02
CA PRO A 192 1.27 10.01 10.03
C PRO A 192 2.50 9.64 9.21
N THR A 193 2.64 10.23 8.03
CA THR A 193 3.85 10.19 7.20
C THR A 193 5.06 10.78 7.94
N ASN A 194 4.81 11.46 9.05
CA ASN A 194 5.77 12.20 9.83
C ASN A 194 6.17 11.50 11.13
N TYR A 195 6.47 10.19 11.07
CA TYR A 195 7.19 9.54 12.17
C TYR A 195 8.53 10.24 12.45
N GLY A 196 9.15 10.87 11.43
CA GLY A 196 10.31 11.75 11.57
C GLY A 196 10.01 12.93 12.50
N GLU A 197 9.02 13.77 12.18
CA GLU A 197 8.63 14.88 13.05
C GLU A 197 8.11 14.45 14.43
N ALA A 198 7.36 13.34 14.53
CA ALA A 198 6.87 12.87 15.81
C ALA A 198 8.04 12.44 16.71
N VAL A 199 9.02 11.72 16.16
CA VAL A 199 10.25 11.35 16.87
C VAL A 199 11.11 12.57 17.17
N GLU A 200 11.29 13.50 16.22
CA GLU A 200 12.04 14.75 16.45
C GLU A 200 11.37 15.62 17.52
N ARG A 201 10.02 15.70 17.55
CA ARG A 201 9.28 16.36 18.62
C ARG A 201 9.51 15.69 19.96
N SER A 202 9.39 14.36 20.04
CA SER A 202 9.64 13.63 21.29
C SER A 202 11.10 13.77 21.76
N VAL A 203 12.08 13.73 20.85
CA VAL A 203 13.50 13.93 21.17
C VAL A 203 13.76 15.38 21.61
N SER A 204 13.14 16.36 20.95
CA SER A 204 13.22 17.77 21.32
C SER A 204 12.62 18.03 22.71
N GLU A 205 11.44 17.47 23.00
CA GLU A 205 10.80 17.53 24.32
C GLU A 205 11.67 16.85 25.39
N LEU A 206 12.20 15.65 25.13
CA LEU A 206 13.10 14.96 26.05
C LEU A 206 14.37 15.78 26.32
N THR A 207 14.97 16.35 25.28
CA THR A 207 16.17 17.19 25.41
C THR A 207 15.89 18.45 26.24
N LYS A 208 14.73 19.08 26.01
CA LYS A 208 14.27 20.23 26.80
C LYS A 208 14.05 19.85 28.27
N ASN A 209 13.40 18.72 28.54
CA ASN A 209 13.15 18.21 29.89
C ASN A 209 14.46 17.89 30.61
N VAL A 210 15.41 17.21 29.94
CA VAL A 210 16.74 16.91 30.50
C VAL A 210 17.50 18.20 30.83
N LYS A 211 17.44 19.21 29.95
CA LYS A 211 18.07 20.52 30.20
C LYS A 211 17.45 21.21 31.42
N GLN A 212 16.12 21.22 31.52
CA GLN A 212 15.41 21.80 32.66
C GLN A 212 15.77 21.10 33.98
N VAL A 213 15.79 19.77 33.99
CA VAL A 213 16.22 18.99 35.17
C VAL A 213 17.67 19.34 35.55
N LYS A 214 18.57 19.44 34.58
CA LYS A 214 19.97 19.79 34.83
C LYS A 214 20.11 21.19 35.44
N GLU A 215 19.32 22.15 34.97
CA GLU A 215 19.29 23.51 35.52
C GLU A 215 18.71 23.54 36.95
N THR A 216 17.64 22.78 37.23
CA THR A 216 17.06 22.65 38.57
C THR A 216 18.03 21.99 39.56
N VAL A 217 18.78 20.97 39.11
CA VAL A 217 19.83 20.31 39.91
C VAL A 217 21.00 21.28 40.18
N GLN A 218 21.47 22.02 39.17
CA GLN A 218 22.56 22.99 39.34
C GLN A 218 22.18 24.16 40.25
N LYS A 219 20.92 24.60 40.25
CA LYS A 219 20.41 25.64 41.15
C LYS A 219 20.23 25.16 42.59
N GLY A 220 20.53 23.89 42.91
CA GLY A 220 20.42 23.35 44.26
C GLY A 220 18.98 23.13 44.74
N GLN A 221 17.97 23.40 43.91
CA GLN A 221 16.55 23.33 44.27
C GLN A 221 16.09 21.89 44.57
N VAL A 222 16.74 20.89 43.97
CA VAL A 222 16.47 19.47 44.25
C VAL A 222 16.84 19.07 45.67
N LYS A 223 17.84 19.73 46.27
CA LYS A 223 18.27 19.47 47.65
C LYS A 223 17.27 20.00 48.67
N GLU A 224 16.52 21.06 48.33
CA GLU A 224 15.45 21.61 49.17
C GLU A 224 14.14 20.83 49.03
N SER A 225 13.75 20.44 47.80
CA SER A 225 12.53 19.64 47.62
C SER A 225 12.66 18.26 48.27
N LEU A 226 13.81 17.57 48.11
CA LEU A 226 14.06 16.29 48.79
C LEU A 226 14.13 16.44 50.31
N LYS A 227 14.64 17.57 50.83
CA LYS A 227 14.61 17.84 52.28
C LYS A 227 13.19 18.04 52.80
N SER A 228 12.35 18.76 52.06
CA SER A 228 10.92 18.95 52.36
C SER A 228 10.20 17.62 52.42
N ASP A 229 10.35 16.79 51.38
CA ASP A 229 9.65 15.51 51.26
C ASP A 229 10.10 14.50 52.35
N VAL A 230 11.39 14.50 52.70
CA VAL A 230 11.92 13.67 53.80
C VAL A 230 11.45 14.16 55.18
N VAL A 231 11.28 15.47 55.38
CA VAL A 231 10.72 16.02 56.63
C VAL A 231 9.24 15.70 56.76
N GLN A 232 8.49 15.69 55.66
CA GLN A 232 7.08 15.31 55.65
C GLN A 232 6.89 13.81 55.92
N LEU A 233 7.68 12.95 55.28
CA LEU A 233 7.68 11.50 55.54
C LEU A 233 8.06 11.15 56.99
N LYS A 234 8.96 11.92 57.63
CA LYS A 234 9.30 11.74 59.05
C LYS A 234 8.18 12.16 60.03
N LYS A 235 7.17 12.91 59.59
CA LYS A 235 6.00 13.24 60.42
C LYS A 235 4.88 12.20 60.30
N GLU A 236 4.89 11.42 59.24
CA GLU A 236 3.90 10.37 58.97
C GLU A 236 4.30 9.00 59.55
N ILE A 237 5.56 8.85 59.99
CA ILE A 237 6.10 7.70 60.73
C ILE A 237 6.22 8.05 62.20
#